data_AF-A0A2A4PCK0-F1
#
_entry.id   AF-A0A2A4PCK0-F1
#
_cell.length_a   1.000
_cell.length_b   1.000
_cell.length_c   1.000
_cell.angle_alpha   90.00
_cell.angle_beta   90.00
_cell.angle_gamma   90.00
#
_symmetry.space_group_name_H-M   'P 1'
#
loop_
_entity.id
_entity.type
_entity.pdbx_description
1 polymer ?
#
loop_
_entity_poly.entity_id
_entity_poly.type
_entity_poly.pdbx_seq_one_letter_code
_entity_poly.pdbx_strand_id
1 'polypeptide(L)'
;MHNVDPTRRQSSDGTKVTIRASENRGHPVAPGIDVLMVDRLVETFYSRIKDHPRLNALFNKGMTLSWPEHMERMKSFWRSVSMRTAEYDGRPVPIHMKLEGLAPDDFKTWLDIFRSTAQQVCGKAAPEFIIRAERIAESLQMAVFLQGVIAPPNAFDNGVMRQEIVDLAMVDKTD
;
A
#
# COMPACT_ATOMS: atom_id res chain seq x y z
N MET A 1 34.02 29.48 -62.34
CA MET A 1 32.88 29.86 -63.20
C MET A 1 31.62 29.23 -62.60
N HIS A 2 30.65 30.10 -62.27
CA HIS A 2 29.22 29.86 -61.96
C HIS A 2 28.79 29.29 -60.58
N ASN A 3 28.67 30.22 -59.61
CA ASN A 3 27.48 30.65 -58.84
C ASN A 3 26.39 29.67 -58.31
N VAL A 4 26.26 29.67 -56.96
CA VAL A 4 25.11 29.97 -56.04
C VAL A 4 23.65 29.77 -56.53
N ASP A 5 22.61 29.43 -55.74
CA ASP A 5 22.34 29.31 -54.29
C ASP A 5 20.98 28.53 -54.06
N PRO A 6 20.22 28.60 -52.93
CA PRO A 6 19.73 27.42 -52.22
C PRO A 6 18.19 27.37 -52.17
N THR A 7 17.57 26.24 -51.78
CA THR A 7 16.34 26.25 -50.95
C THR A 7 15.83 24.85 -50.66
N ARG A 8 15.22 24.73 -49.46
CA ARG A 8 14.26 23.71 -48.98
C ARG A 8 14.85 22.37 -48.52
N ARG A 9 14.61 21.86 -47.30
CA ARG A 9 13.50 22.08 -46.33
C ARG A 9 13.96 21.89 -44.88
N GLN A 10 13.41 22.70 -43.97
CA GLN A 10 13.19 22.34 -42.57
C GLN A 10 11.89 21.52 -42.43
N SER A 11 11.89 20.55 -41.51
CA SER A 11 10.79 20.14 -40.60
C SER A 11 11.18 18.79 -39.99
N SER A 12 11.66 18.77 -38.73
CA SER A 12 10.88 18.46 -37.52
C SER A 12 10.27 17.06 -37.55
N ASP A 13 10.71 16.15 -36.69
CA ASP A 13 10.07 16.01 -35.38
C ASP A 13 10.87 15.05 -34.50
N GLY A 14 11.05 15.45 -33.24
CA GLY A 14 11.67 14.65 -32.21
C GLY A 14 10.59 13.92 -31.43
N THR A 15 10.84 12.67 -31.06
CA THR A 15 10.17 12.11 -29.89
C THR A 15 11.15 11.26 -29.11
N LYS A 16 11.84 11.92 -28.19
CA LYS A 16 12.45 11.27 -27.04
C LYS A 16 11.32 11.11 -26.02
N VAL A 17 10.64 9.95 -26.03
CA VAL A 17 9.61 9.64 -25.03
C VAL A 17 10.28 9.67 -23.66
N THR A 18 10.05 10.74 -22.93
CA THR A 18 10.50 10.92 -21.56
C THR A 18 9.21 11.00 -20.75
N ILE A 19 8.66 9.85 -20.35
CA ILE A 19 7.48 9.85 -19.48
C ILE A 19 7.91 10.44 -18.14
N ARG A 20 7.42 11.64 -17.81
CA ARG A 20 7.75 12.36 -16.59
C ARG A 20 6.81 11.89 -15.48
N ALA A 21 7.34 11.56 -14.31
CA ALA A 21 6.58 11.13 -13.13
C ALA A 21 5.42 12.07 -12.68
N SER A 22 5.33 13.28 -13.25
CA SER A 22 4.24 14.23 -13.07
C SER A 22 2.95 13.86 -13.82
N GLU A 23 3.01 13.15 -14.95
CA GLU A 23 1.87 12.91 -15.85
C GLU A 23 0.89 11.83 -15.32
N ASN A 24 1.33 11.03 -14.35
CA ASN A 24 0.58 9.90 -13.82
C ASN A 24 -0.10 10.18 -12.47
N ARG A 25 -0.03 11.42 -11.98
CA ARG A 25 -0.67 11.82 -10.72
C ARG A 25 -2.18 11.89 -10.90
N GLY A 26 -2.92 11.43 -9.88
CA GLY A 26 -4.39 11.46 -9.89
C GLY A 26 -5.04 10.44 -10.83
N HIS A 27 -4.27 9.55 -11.47
CA HIS A 27 -4.82 8.49 -12.29
C HIS A 27 -5.04 7.22 -11.46
N PRO A 28 -6.26 6.65 -11.49
CA PRO A 28 -6.54 5.41 -10.80
C PRO A 28 -5.67 4.29 -11.37
N VAL A 29 -5.29 3.36 -10.50
CA VAL A 29 -4.47 2.21 -10.87
C VAL A 29 -5.20 1.22 -11.77
N ALA A 30 -6.53 1.29 -11.83
CA ALA A 30 -7.37 0.53 -12.74
C ALA A 30 -8.66 1.31 -13.07
N PRO A 31 -9.29 1.04 -14.22
CA PRO A 31 -10.57 1.65 -14.58
C PRO A 31 -11.65 1.38 -13.52
N GLY A 32 -12.50 2.37 -13.26
CA GLY A 32 -13.64 2.26 -12.34
C GLY A 32 -13.31 2.46 -10.86
N ILE A 33 -12.05 2.75 -10.50
CA ILE A 33 -11.69 3.24 -9.17
C ILE A 33 -11.88 4.75 -9.13
N ASP A 34 -12.68 5.24 -8.17
CA ASP A 34 -12.90 6.65 -7.90
C ASP A 34 -12.71 6.97 -6.39
N VAL A 35 -12.65 8.27 -6.06
CA VAL A 35 -12.44 8.75 -4.68
C VAL A 35 -13.53 8.24 -3.73
N LEU A 36 -14.79 8.23 -4.17
CA LEU A 36 -15.91 7.82 -3.32
C LEU A 36 -15.85 6.32 -3.00
N MET A 37 -15.39 5.49 -3.93
CA MET A 37 -15.15 4.07 -3.72
C MET A 37 -14.03 3.85 -2.71
N VAL A 38 -12.92 4.57 -2.85
CA VAL A 38 -11.79 4.50 -1.91
C VAL A 38 -12.25 4.90 -0.52
N ASP A 39 -12.98 6.00 -0.38
CA ASP A 39 -13.48 6.48 0.91
C ASP A 39 -14.41 5.47 1.57
N ARG A 40 -15.37 4.91 0.83
CA ARG A 40 -16.27 3.86 1.34
C ARG A 40 -15.51 2.62 1.77
N LEU A 41 -14.50 2.20 1.00
CA LEU A 41 -13.66 1.04 1.36
C LEU A 41 -12.96 1.30 2.69
N VAL A 42 -12.30 2.45 2.82
CA VAL A 42 -11.55 2.82 4.03
C VAL A 42 -12.47 2.94 5.24
N GLU A 43 -13.58 3.66 5.12
CA GLU A 43 -14.55 3.81 6.21
C GLU A 43 -15.10 2.45 6.67
N THR A 44 -15.52 1.62 5.72
CA THR A 44 -16.05 0.27 6.03
C THR A 44 -14.97 -0.59 6.68
N PHE A 45 -13.74 -0.55 6.15
CA PHE A 45 -12.63 -1.35 6.65
C PHE A 45 -12.26 -0.96 8.08
N TYR A 46 -12.05 0.33 8.35
CA TYR A 46 -11.65 0.79 9.68
C TYR A 46 -12.79 0.73 10.71
N SER A 47 -14.06 0.77 10.30
CA SER A 47 -15.17 0.45 11.20
C SER A 47 -15.07 -0.98 11.73
N ARG A 48 -14.75 -1.95 10.87
CA ARG A 48 -14.54 -3.36 11.26
C ARG A 48 -13.30 -3.55 12.13
N ILE A 49 -12.22 -2.80 11.86
CA ILE A 49 -11.03 -2.80 12.71
C ILE A 49 -11.36 -2.32 14.12
N LYS A 50 -12.16 -1.24 14.23
CA LYS A 50 -12.59 -0.70 15.52
C LYS A 50 -13.48 -1.66 16.29
N ASP A 51 -14.30 -2.45 15.60
CA ASP A 51 -15.16 -3.46 16.23
C ASP A 51 -14.40 -4.75 16.59
N HIS A 52 -13.25 -5.04 15.96
CA HIS A 52 -12.46 -6.24 16.24
C HIS A 52 -11.61 -6.09 17.51
N PRO A 53 -11.86 -6.86 18.60
CA PRO A 53 -11.25 -6.59 19.91
C PRO A 53 -9.72 -6.54 19.92
N ARG A 54 -9.08 -7.50 19.24
CA ARG A 54 -7.62 -7.60 19.17
C ARG A 54 -6.99 -6.46 18.37
N LEU A 55 -7.58 -6.09 17.22
CA LEU A 55 -7.01 -5.06 16.37
C LEU A 55 -7.32 -3.67 16.94
N ASN A 56 -8.54 -3.44 17.41
CA ASN A 56 -8.90 -2.21 18.11
C ASN A 56 -7.94 -1.93 19.29
N ALA A 57 -7.59 -2.93 20.09
CA ALA A 57 -6.62 -2.77 21.18
C ALA A 57 -5.23 -2.35 20.68
N LEU A 58 -4.72 -2.96 19.59
CA LEU A 58 -3.44 -2.58 18.99
C LEU A 58 -3.47 -1.15 18.42
N PHE A 59 -4.53 -0.79 17.71
CA PHE A 59 -4.71 0.57 17.18
C PHE A 59 -4.79 1.59 18.31
N ASN A 60 -5.57 1.34 19.37
CA ASN A 60 -5.64 2.25 20.52
C ASN A 60 -4.31 2.37 21.29
N LYS A 61 -3.45 1.34 21.27
CA LYS A 61 -2.10 1.41 21.85
C LYS A 61 -1.14 2.21 20.98
N GLY A 62 -1.21 2.06 19.65
CA GLY A 62 -0.24 2.64 18.71
C GLY A 62 -0.62 4.01 18.14
N MET A 63 -1.90 4.39 18.21
CA MET A 63 -2.40 5.61 17.59
C MET A 63 -2.31 6.79 18.57
N THR A 64 -1.72 7.90 18.10
CA THR A 64 -1.67 9.16 18.84
C THR A 64 -2.75 10.16 18.40
N LEU A 65 -3.49 9.83 17.34
CA LEU A 65 -4.57 10.63 16.78
C LEU A 65 -5.92 10.14 17.30
N SER A 66 -6.93 11.01 17.24
CA SER A 66 -8.32 10.57 17.40
C SER A 66 -8.76 9.70 16.22
N TRP A 67 -9.79 8.87 16.43
CA TRP A 67 -10.34 8.03 15.35
C TRP A 67 -10.78 8.83 14.10
N PRO A 68 -11.44 10.00 14.21
CA PRO A 68 -11.76 10.82 13.03
C PRO A 68 -10.52 11.31 12.27
N GLU A 69 -9.49 11.79 12.98
CA GLU A 69 -8.24 12.25 12.36
C GLU A 69 -7.49 11.09 11.70
N HIS A 70 -7.46 9.93 12.35
CA HIS A 70 -6.87 8.73 11.77
C HIS A 70 -7.61 8.29 10.51
N MET A 71 -8.94 8.35 10.50
CA MET A 71 -9.75 8.01 9.33
C MET A 71 -9.37 8.88 8.12
N GLU A 72 -9.28 10.20 8.30
CA GLU A 72 -8.88 11.10 7.22
C GLU A 72 -7.45 10.81 6.73
N ARG A 73 -6.53 10.52 7.65
CA ARG A 73 -5.17 10.09 7.28
C ARG A 73 -5.17 8.79 6.47
N MET A 74 -6.04 7.83 6.80
CA MET A 74 -6.15 6.57 6.07
C MET A 74 -6.83 6.74 4.71
N LYS A 75 -7.79 7.65 4.56
CA LYS A 75 -8.34 8.01 3.24
C LYS A 75 -7.24 8.57 2.35
N SER A 76 -6.46 9.53 2.83
CA SER A 76 -5.31 10.07 2.07
C SER A 76 -4.31 8.98 1.70
N PHE A 77 -3.97 8.07 2.62
CA PHE A 77 -3.09 6.93 2.35
C PHE A 77 -3.61 6.05 1.20
N TRP A 78 -4.86 5.60 1.28
CA TRP A 78 -5.42 4.69 0.28
C TRP A 78 -5.70 5.35 -1.06
N ARG A 79 -6.02 6.65 -1.09
CA ARG A 79 -6.05 7.44 -2.33
C ARG A 79 -4.66 7.53 -2.94
N SER A 80 -3.61 7.75 -2.15
CA SER A 80 -2.24 7.72 -2.65
C SER A 80 -1.86 6.36 -3.25
N VAL A 81 -2.25 5.27 -2.61
CA VAL A 81 -1.99 3.89 -3.05
C VAL A 81 -2.74 3.52 -4.33
N SER A 82 -4.01 3.92 -4.46
CA SER A 82 -4.91 3.46 -5.53
C SER A 82 -5.10 4.48 -6.66
N MET A 83 -4.81 5.75 -6.42
CA MET A 83 -5.01 6.85 -7.38
C MET A 83 -3.74 7.64 -7.66
N ARG A 84 -2.59 7.21 -7.12
CA ARG A 84 -1.28 7.86 -7.30
C ARG A 84 -1.34 9.35 -6.93
N THR A 85 -2.19 9.69 -5.96
CA THR A 85 -2.23 11.03 -5.39
C THR A 85 -1.03 11.17 -4.46
N ALA A 86 -0.38 12.33 -4.44
CA ALA A 86 0.73 12.58 -3.51
C ALA A 86 0.23 13.18 -2.19
N GLU A 87 -0.95 12.72 -1.72
CA GLU A 87 -1.68 13.28 -0.57
C GLU A 87 -1.22 12.72 0.78
N TYR A 88 -0.61 11.53 0.80
CA TYR A 88 -0.05 10.93 2.01
C TYR A 88 1.46 11.12 2.08
N ASP A 89 1.93 11.75 3.15
CA ASP A 89 3.33 12.04 3.45
C ASP A 89 3.89 11.22 4.63
N GLY A 90 3.08 10.30 5.16
CA GLY A 90 3.42 9.53 6.34
C GLY A 90 4.47 8.45 6.09
N ARG A 91 5.05 7.96 7.19
CA ARG A 91 6.02 6.86 7.19
C ARG A 91 5.45 5.68 7.98
N PRO A 92 4.80 4.70 7.34
CA PRO A 92 4.10 3.63 8.06
C PRO A 92 5.08 2.67 8.76
N VAL A 93 6.20 2.32 8.12
CA VAL A 93 7.17 1.35 8.66
C VAL A 93 7.64 1.69 10.10
N PRO A 94 8.15 2.91 10.40
CA PRO A 94 8.58 3.25 11.76
C PRO A 94 7.50 3.15 12.83
N ILE A 95 6.22 3.35 12.47
CA ILE A 95 5.11 3.22 13.43
C ILE A 95 4.89 1.75 13.79
N HIS A 96 4.90 0.86 12.79
CA HIS A 96 4.67 -0.57 13.02
C HIS A 96 5.85 -1.25 13.73
N MET A 97 7.09 -0.81 13.46
CA MET A 97 8.28 -1.31 14.18
C MET A 97 8.26 -0.96 15.68
N LYS A 98 7.63 0.16 16.07
CA LYS A 98 7.51 0.60 17.46
C LYS A 98 6.27 0.04 18.17
N LEU A 99 5.38 -0.63 17.44
CA LEU A 99 4.13 -1.13 17.99
C LEU A 99 4.38 -2.41 18.80
N GLU A 100 4.50 -2.24 20.11
CA GLU A 100 4.65 -3.36 21.05
C GLU A 100 3.43 -4.27 21.06
N GLY A 101 3.68 -5.59 20.99
CA GLY A 101 2.64 -6.62 21.05
C GLY A 101 2.00 -6.95 19.70
N LEU A 102 2.47 -6.34 18.61
CA LEU A 102 2.13 -6.72 17.24
C LEU A 102 2.72 -8.11 16.92
N ALA A 103 1.89 -9.04 16.47
CA ALA A 103 2.27 -10.39 16.08
C ALA A 103 2.00 -10.65 14.59
N PRO A 104 2.65 -11.65 13.97
CA PRO A 104 2.39 -12.02 12.56
C PRO A 104 0.91 -12.31 12.28
N ASP A 105 0.19 -12.98 13.18
CA ASP A 105 -1.23 -13.31 13.04
C ASP A 105 -2.15 -12.08 12.99
N ASP A 106 -1.71 -10.93 13.52
CA ASP A 106 -2.47 -9.70 13.42
C ASP A 106 -2.53 -9.20 11.97
N PHE A 107 -1.47 -9.41 11.17
CA PHE A 107 -1.48 -9.09 9.73
C PHE A 107 -2.41 -10.01 8.95
N LYS A 108 -2.44 -11.31 9.29
CA LYS A 108 -3.42 -12.24 8.70
C LYS A 108 -4.84 -11.77 8.96
N THR A 109 -5.16 -11.44 10.22
CA THR A 109 -6.48 -10.94 10.62
C THR A 109 -6.84 -9.65 9.90
N TRP A 110 -5.90 -8.70 9.82
CA TRP A 110 -6.08 -7.43 9.12
C TRP A 110 -6.35 -7.65 7.62
N LEU A 111 -5.61 -8.55 6.96
CA LEU A 111 -5.79 -8.89 5.54
C LEU A 111 -7.12 -9.60 5.28
N ASP A 112 -7.55 -10.50 6.17
CA ASP A 112 -8.82 -11.20 6.03
C ASP A 112 -10.01 -10.22 6.10
N ILE A 113 -9.98 -9.27 7.05
CA ILE A 113 -10.97 -8.19 7.14
C ILE A 113 -10.90 -7.31 5.89
N PHE A 114 -9.69 -6.94 5.43
CA PHE A 114 -9.53 -6.08 4.26
C PHE A 114 -10.07 -6.73 3.00
N ARG A 115 -9.73 -7.99 2.72
CA ARG A 115 -10.21 -8.75 1.55
C ARG A 115 -11.72 -8.84 1.52
N SER A 116 -12.33 -9.25 2.64
CA SER A 116 -13.79 -9.31 2.75
C SER A 116 -14.42 -7.95 2.47
N THR A 117 -13.83 -6.88 3.00
CA THR A 117 -14.33 -5.51 2.80
C THR A 117 -14.19 -5.06 1.34
N ALA A 118 -13.03 -5.29 0.72
CA ALA A 118 -12.78 -4.94 -0.67
C ALA A 118 -13.72 -5.69 -1.62
N GLN A 119 -13.94 -6.99 -1.41
CA GLN A 119 -14.87 -7.79 -2.19
C GLN A 119 -16.30 -7.24 -2.11
N GLN A 120 -16.74 -6.86 -0.90
CA GLN A 120 -18.06 -6.29 -0.70
C GLN A 120 -18.22 -4.89 -1.32
N VAL A 121 -17.23 -4.01 -1.15
CA VAL A 121 -17.37 -2.58 -1.46
C VAL A 121 -16.97 -2.26 -2.90
N CYS A 122 -15.94 -2.92 -3.43
CA CYS A 122 -15.29 -2.56 -4.69
C CYS A 122 -15.68 -3.46 -5.87
N GLY A 123 -16.32 -4.60 -5.61
CA GLY A 123 -16.76 -5.54 -6.65
C GLY A 123 -15.61 -5.93 -7.59
N LYS A 124 -15.73 -5.60 -8.89
CA LYS A 124 -14.72 -5.91 -9.90
C LYS A 124 -13.36 -5.25 -9.66
N ALA A 125 -13.31 -4.15 -8.90
CA ALA A 125 -12.06 -3.47 -8.55
C ALA A 125 -11.36 -4.08 -7.31
N ALA A 126 -12.00 -5.01 -6.59
CA ALA A 126 -11.45 -5.58 -5.36
C ALA A 126 -10.04 -6.20 -5.52
N PRO A 127 -9.72 -6.96 -6.59
CA PRO A 127 -8.38 -7.54 -6.76
C PRO A 127 -7.26 -6.50 -6.75
N GLU A 128 -7.52 -5.29 -7.26
CA GLU A 128 -6.53 -4.20 -7.30
C GLU A 128 -6.24 -3.64 -5.92
N PHE A 129 -7.23 -3.56 -5.03
CA PHE A 129 -6.99 -3.17 -3.65
C PHE A 129 -6.30 -4.28 -2.86
N ILE A 130 -6.71 -5.53 -3.05
CA ILE A 130 -6.18 -6.69 -2.33
C ILE A 130 -4.69 -6.88 -2.61
N ILE A 131 -4.27 -6.90 -3.88
CA ILE A 131 -2.84 -7.07 -4.22
C ILE A 131 -1.95 -5.97 -3.64
N ARG A 132 -2.48 -4.76 -3.46
CA ARG A 132 -1.76 -3.64 -2.84
C ARG A 132 -1.69 -3.79 -1.33
N ALA A 133 -2.80 -4.17 -0.69
CA ALA A 133 -2.86 -4.45 0.73
C ALA A 133 -1.87 -5.56 1.11
N GLU A 134 -1.80 -6.62 0.31
CA GLU A 134 -0.86 -7.73 0.50
C GLU A 134 0.59 -7.26 0.40
N ARG A 135 0.96 -6.53 -0.66
CA ARG A 135 2.33 -5.96 -0.79
C ARG A 135 2.70 -5.01 0.36
N ILE A 136 1.76 -4.21 0.83
CA ILE A 136 1.97 -3.35 2.00
C ILE A 136 2.21 -4.21 3.25
N ALA A 137 1.38 -5.23 3.48
CA ALA A 137 1.52 -6.14 4.59
C ALA A 137 2.86 -6.91 4.56
N GLU A 138 3.31 -7.37 3.39
CA GLU A 138 4.62 -8.01 3.21
C GLU A 138 5.75 -7.06 3.61
N SER A 139 5.74 -5.84 3.08
CA SER A 139 6.75 -4.83 3.39
C SER A 139 6.82 -4.50 4.89
N LEU A 140 5.67 -4.39 5.54
CA LEU A 140 5.60 -4.13 6.98
C LEU A 140 6.09 -5.34 7.80
N GLN A 141 5.65 -6.54 7.45
CA GLN A 141 6.09 -7.77 8.13
C GLN A 141 7.60 -8.02 7.98
N MET A 142 8.17 -7.78 6.80
CA MET A 142 9.62 -7.84 6.61
C MET A 142 10.34 -6.86 7.55
N ALA A 143 9.87 -5.61 7.61
CA ALA A 143 10.49 -4.59 8.44
C ALA A 143 10.34 -4.85 9.95
N VAL A 144 9.23 -5.45 10.39
CA VAL A 144 8.96 -5.69 11.81
C VAL A 144 9.62 -6.99 12.30
N PHE A 145 9.53 -8.07 11.52
CA PHE A 145 9.87 -9.41 12.00
C PHE A 145 11.16 -9.99 11.41
N LEU A 146 11.59 -9.56 10.22
CA LEU A 146 12.72 -10.17 9.49
C LEU A 146 13.95 -9.26 9.42
N GLN A 147 14.17 -8.45 10.46
CA GLN A 147 15.34 -7.57 10.53
C GLN A 147 16.62 -8.41 10.62
N GLY A 148 17.50 -8.28 9.61
CA GLY A 148 18.73 -9.08 9.52
C GLY A 148 18.55 -10.48 8.93
N VAL A 149 17.33 -10.85 8.54
CA VAL A 149 17.01 -12.17 7.94
C VAL A 149 16.83 -12.01 6.43
N ILE A 150 17.51 -12.86 5.65
CA ILE A 150 17.26 -12.96 4.21
C ILE A 150 16.05 -13.86 4.00
N ALA A 151 14.88 -13.25 3.81
CA ALA A 151 13.65 -13.98 3.55
C ALA A 151 13.72 -14.73 2.21
N PRO A 152 13.30 -16.01 2.12
CA PRO A 152 13.23 -16.70 0.84
C PRO A 152 12.17 -16.07 -0.08
N PRO A 153 12.26 -16.27 -1.41
CA PRO A 153 11.32 -15.67 -2.38
C PRO A 153 9.83 -15.99 -2.14
N ASN A 154 9.55 -17.09 -1.43
CA ASN A 154 8.21 -17.57 -1.10
C ASN A 154 7.86 -17.35 0.38
N ALA A 155 8.53 -16.44 1.09
CA ALA A 155 8.32 -16.21 2.52
C ALA A 155 6.88 -15.79 2.90
N PHE A 156 6.12 -15.31 1.91
CA PHE A 156 4.75 -14.86 2.06
C PHE A 156 3.81 -15.66 1.17
N ASP A 157 2.61 -15.92 1.66
CA ASP A 157 1.49 -16.44 0.89
C ASP A 157 0.33 -15.45 0.96
N ASN A 158 -0.01 -14.85 -0.17
CA ASN A 158 -0.99 -13.76 -0.26
C ASN A 158 -0.74 -12.69 0.81
N GLY A 159 0.49 -12.18 0.90
CA GLY A 159 0.87 -11.19 1.90
C GLY A 159 0.86 -11.60 3.38
N VAL A 160 0.60 -12.87 3.71
CA VAL A 160 0.75 -13.41 5.08
C VAL A 160 2.09 -14.13 5.19
N MET A 161 2.89 -13.81 6.21
CA MET A 161 4.14 -14.54 6.46
C MET A 161 3.85 -16.01 6.74
N ARG A 162 4.54 -16.91 6.05
CA ARG A 162 4.37 -18.35 6.26
C ARG A 162 4.82 -18.77 7.65
N GLN A 163 4.14 -19.76 8.23
CA GLN A 163 4.44 -20.24 9.58
C GLN A 163 5.89 -20.70 9.72
N GLU A 164 6.44 -21.40 8.72
CA GLU A 164 7.85 -21.82 8.70
C GLU A 164 8.84 -20.65 8.83
N ILE A 165 8.48 -19.47 8.30
CA ILE A 165 9.29 -18.25 8.42
C ILE A 165 9.08 -17.57 9.75
N VAL A 166 7.83 -17.58 10.26
CA VAL A 166 7.53 -17.09 11.62
C VAL A 166 8.35 -17.86 12.65
N ASP A 167 8.38 -19.18 12.55
CA ASP A 167 9.11 -20.05 13.47
C ASP A 167 10.62 -19.73 13.42
N LEU A 168 11.19 -19.56 12.23
CA LEU A 168 12.58 -19.14 12.06
C LEU A 168 12.87 -17.76 12.69
N ALA A 169 11.99 -16.78 12.47
CA ALA A 169 12.19 -15.40 12.92
C ALA A 169 11.98 -15.21 14.42
N MET A 170 11.20 -16.08 15.07
CA MET A 170 10.88 -15.99 16.49
C MET A 170 11.83 -16.79 17.36
N VAL A 171 12.45 -17.87 16.84
CA VAL A 171 13.48 -18.64 17.56
C VAL A 171 14.73 -17.80 17.85
N ASP A 172 15.13 -16.94 16.90
CA ASP A 172 16.35 -16.11 16.99
C ASP A 172 16.22 -14.91 17.96
N LYS A 173 15.02 -14.65 18.51
CA LYS A 173 14.76 -13.56 19.47
C LYS A 173 14.69 -14.02 20.93
N THR A 174 14.87 -15.32 21.18
CA THR A 174 14.81 -15.93 22.52
C THR A 174 16.17 -16.17 23.17
N ASP A 175 17.26 -15.86 22.48
CA ASP A 175 18.65 -15.89 23.00
C ASP A 175 19.19 -14.47 23.27
#